data_AF-A0A8J6HU36-F1
#
_entry.id   AF-A0A8J6HU36-F1
#
_cell.length_a   1.000
_cell.length_b   1.000
_cell.length_c   1.000
_cell.angle_alpha   90.00
_cell.angle_beta   90.00
_cell.angle_gamma   90.00
#
_symmetry.space_group_name_H-M   'P 1'
#
loop_
_entity.id
_entity.type
_entity.pdbx_description
1 polymer ?
#
loop_
_entity_poly.entity_id
_entity_poly.type
_entity_poly.pdbx_seq_one_letter_code
_entity_poly.pdbx_strand_id
1 'polypeptide(L)'
;VTMRWWDDLWLNESFAEWASHWCNVNATRFNDAWTTFLSARKAWGYRQDQMSSTHPVYCDTPDVETVEVNFDGITYAKGASVIKQLVAYVGEDAFVAGLRRYFAAHAWGNATFGDLLSALEEASGRELGAFARQWLETAQVNTLRPVVSVDEAGNYTSVAIEQTAPAEYPTLRSHRIAVGLYDLEGDTLVRRDRIELDVAGASTNVTALVGVRQPDVLLLNEDDLTYAKTRFDEHSAATVRQHVAKFNDSLSRGLVWASTWDALRDGELPARDYVAQVAAGLPAETDINLVTVTARQATTAVAQFADPEWAPTGWAMIADAARGALSTAGPGSGLQLAWARLYASTAISAEDLGTLRDWLNGINVPHGLTIDTDLRWHVLQCLTANGAATSENIDAELRRDATATGKQEATMARSLIPTAEAKAAAWEQITGEGELTNMQARYLLLGFHYARQVDLTAPYAEKFFTEADRIWELRDGDIAQMYAVYGYPRTQVSERTIALTDAWLSEPHHPSPLRRLVAEGKDDVIRALNARACDRKSR
;
A
#
# COMPACT_ATOMS: atom_id res chain seq x y z
N VAL A 1 -0.56 8.03 -30.44
CA VAL A 1 -1.93 8.44 -30.13
C VAL A 1 -1.85 9.21 -28.84
N THR A 2 -2.47 10.38 -28.78
CA THR A 2 -2.50 11.21 -27.56
C THR A 2 -3.95 11.46 -27.19
N MET A 3 -4.29 11.48 -25.91
CA MET A 3 -5.62 11.90 -25.47
C MET A 3 -6.02 13.25 -26.08
N ARG A 4 -7.32 13.45 -26.31
CA ARG A 4 -7.83 14.71 -26.87
C ARG A 4 -7.78 15.84 -25.83
N TRP A 5 -8.01 15.53 -24.57
CA TRP A 5 -7.98 16.46 -23.44
C TRP A 5 -7.63 15.73 -22.13
N TRP A 6 -7.41 16.47 -21.04
CA TRP A 6 -6.93 15.96 -19.75
C TRP A 6 -7.94 15.09 -18.98
N ASP A 7 -9.23 15.16 -19.33
CA ASP A 7 -10.25 14.22 -18.87
C ASP A 7 -9.93 12.75 -19.22
N ASP A 8 -9.22 12.54 -20.33
CA ASP A 8 -8.68 11.25 -20.76
C ASP A 8 -7.22 11.02 -20.33
N LEU A 9 -6.67 11.78 -19.36
CA LEU A 9 -5.30 11.60 -18.85
C LEU A 9 -5.04 10.17 -18.37
N TRP A 10 -6.02 9.59 -17.68
CA TRP A 10 -5.97 8.21 -17.21
C TRP A 10 -5.70 7.22 -18.37
N LEU A 11 -6.19 7.50 -19.58
CA LEU A 11 -5.96 6.63 -20.74
C LEU A 11 -4.48 6.49 -21.05
N ASN A 12 -3.69 7.54 -20.86
CA ASN A 12 -2.24 7.47 -21.03
C ASN A 12 -1.58 6.81 -19.83
N GLU A 13 -1.85 7.31 -18.62
CA GLU A 13 -1.11 6.90 -17.41
C GLU A 13 -1.47 5.47 -16.96
N SER A 14 -2.76 5.13 -16.91
CA SER A 14 -3.22 3.78 -16.61
C SER A 14 -2.72 2.77 -17.63
N PHE A 15 -2.76 3.13 -18.93
CA PHE A 15 -2.31 2.24 -19.99
C PHE A 15 -0.79 2.06 -19.94
N ALA A 16 -0.02 3.12 -19.72
CA ALA A 16 1.43 3.03 -19.55
C ALA A 16 1.80 2.15 -18.35
N GLU A 17 1.12 2.31 -17.21
CA GLU A 17 1.36 1.48 -16.04
C GLU A 17 0.99 0.01 -16.31
N TRP A 18 -0.19 -0.28 -16.87
CA TRP A 18 -0.57 -1.65 -17.25
C TRP A 18 0.41 -2.26 -18.25
N ALA A 19 0.73 -1.55 -19.33
CA ALA A 19 1.60 -2.01 -20.40
C ALA A 19 3.04 -2.26 -19.90
N SER A 20 3.52 -1.45 -18.95
CA SER A 20 4.84 -1.66 -18.35
C SER A 20 4.93 -3.01 -17.61
N HIS A 21 3.90 -3.37 -16.83
CA HIS A 21 3.85 -4.65 -16.12
C HIS A 21 3.62 -5.81 -17.09
N TRP A 22 2.70 -5.65 -18.05
CA TRP A 22 2.43 -6.66 -19.07
C TRP A 22 3.67 -6.97 -19.92
N CYS A 23 4.42 -5.93 -20.33
CA CYS A 23 5.69 -6.08 -21.05
C CYS A 23 6.76 -6.75 -20.17
N ASN A 24 6.86 -6.38 -18.89
CA ASN A 24 7.84 -6.97 -17.98
C ASN A 24 7.65 -8.49 -17.88
N VAL A 25 6.41 -8.94 -17.70
CA VAL A 25 6.06 -10.36 -17.58
C VAL A 25 6.26 -11.12 -18.90
N ASN A 26 5.86 -10.54 -20.03
CA ASN A 26 5.84 -11.26 -21.31
C ASN A 26 7.12 -11.13 -22.14
N ALA A 27 7.95 -10.12 -21.88
CA ALA A 27 9.11 -9.80 -22.72
C ALA A 27 10.45 -9.82 -21.97
N THR A 28 10.48 -10.13 -20.68
CA THR A 28 11.71 -10.15 -19.89
C THR A 28 11.82 -11.41 -19.03
N ARG A 29 12.92 -11.51 -18.27
CA ARG A 29 13.13 -12.59 -17.28
C ARG A 29 12.37 -12.37 -15.96
N PHE A 30 11.70 -11.23 -15.77
CA PHE A 30 10.99 -10.89 -14.54
C PHE A 30 9.49 -11.14 -14.71
N ASN A 31 9.09 -12.39 -14.57
CA ASN A 31 7.72 -12.87 -14.75
C ASN A 31 6.77 -12.55 -13.58
N ASP A 32 7.29 -12.16 -12.42
CA ASP A 32 6.50 -11.92 -11.20
C ASP A 32 6.06 -10.45 -11.01
N ALA A 33 6.11 -9.63 -12.06
CA ALA A 33 5.83 -8.18 -11.94
C ALA A 33 4.41 -7.88 -11.42
N TRP A 34 3.43 -8.75 -11.70
CA TRP A 34 2.07 -8.62 -11.16
C TRP A 34 2.01 -8.77 -9.64
N THR A 35 2.91 -9.54 -9.02
CA THR A 35 3.06 -9.64 -7.57
C THR A 35 3.44 -8.29 -6.96
N THR A 36 4.36 -7.59 -7.61
CA THR A 36 4.79 -6.24 -7.21
C THR A 36 3.69 -5.21 -7.44
N PHE A 37 2.98 -5.31 -8.57
CA PHE A 37 1.82 -4.47 -8.86
C PHE A 37 0.76 -4.60 -7.76
N LEU A 38 0.35 -5.83 -7.44
CA LEU A 38 -0.65 -6.11 -6.41
C LEU A 38 -0.23 -5.54 -5.04
N SER A 39 0.96 -5.92 -4.58
CA SER A 39 1.40 -5.59 -3.23
C SER A 39 1.67 -4.10 -3.02
N ALA A 40 2.27 -3.42 -4.00
CA ALA A 40 2.68 -2.02 -3.85
C ALA A 40 1.72 -1.03 -4.53
N ARG A 41 1.41 -1.24 -5.81
CA ARG A 41 0.70 -0.26 -6.63
C ARG A 41 -0.80 -0.32 -6.37
N LYS A 42 -1.39 -1.51 -6.45
CA LYS A 42 -2.82 -1.72 -6.19
C LYS A 42 -3.20 -1.38 -4.75
N ALA A 43 -2.35 -1.67 -3.78
CA ALA A 43 -2.54 -1.25 -2.39
C ALA A 43 -2.58 0.29 -2.23
N TRP A 44 -1.80 1.03 -3.03
CA TRP A 44 -1.88 2.50 -3.10
C TRP A 44 -3.19 2.95 -3.73
N GLY A 45 -3.61 2.32 -4.83
CA GLY A 45 -4.93 2.53 -5.44
C GLY A 45 -6.07 2.33 -4.43
N TYR A 46 -6.09 1.21 -3.71
CA TYR A 46 -7.11 0.93 -2.68
C TYR A 46 -7.11 1.98 -1.58
N ARG A 47 -5.93 2.48 -1.17
CA ARG A 47 -5.87 3.55 -0.18
C ARG A 47 -6.52 4.82 -0.71
N GLN A 48 -6.16 5.24 -1.92
CA GLN A 48 -6.66 6.48 -2.52
C GLN A 48 -8.17 6.42 -2.79
N ASP A 49 -8.63 5.32 -3.38
CA ASP A 49 -10.03 5.13 -3.79
C ASP A 49 -11.00 5.01 -2.60
N GLN A 50 -10.49 4.79 -1.39
CA GLN A 50 -11.25 4.74 -0.13
C GLN A 50 -11.25 6.07 0.65
N MET A 51 -10.59 7.12 0.17
CA MET A 51 -10.60 8.43 0.82
C MET A 51 -11.89 9.20 0.51
N SER A 52 -12.17 10.22 1.31
CA SER A 52 -13.24 11.20 1.07
C SER A 52 -13.04 12.00 -0.23
N SER A 53 -11.80 12.07 -0.72
CA SER A 53 -11.41 12.66 -2.00
C SER A 53 -11.57 11.73 -3.21
N THR A 54 -12.08 10.51 -3.00
CA THR A 54 -12.24 9.51 -4.06
C THR A 54 -13.00 10.07 -5.26
N HIS A 55 -12.61 9.63 -6.45
CA HIS A 55 -13.23 10.00 -7.70
C HIS A 55 -13.27 8.81 -8.67
N PRO A 56 -14.12 8.85 -9.71
CA PRO A 56 -14.03 7.88 -10.79
C PRO A 56 -12.71 7.99 -11.56
N VAL A 57 -12.32 6.93 -12.27
CA VAL A 57 -11.11 6.95 -13.12
C VAL A 57 -11.25 7.98 -14.23
N TYR A 58 -12.45 8.08 -14.82
CA TYR A 58 -12.82 9.17 -15.71
C TYR A 58 -13.41 10.33 -14.90
N CYS A 59 -12.69 11.46 -14.81
CA CYS A 59 -13.16 12.62 -14.06
C CYS A 59 -12.96 13.92 -14.85
N ASP A 60 -13.97 14.79 -14.80
CA ASP A 60 -13.88 16.13 -15.37
C ASP A 60 -12.76 16.92 -14.69
N THR A 61 -11.86 17.49 -15.50
CA THR A 61 -10.70 18.22 -14.99
C THR A 61 -10.74 19.66 -15.50
N PRO A 62 -11.31 20.61 -14.71
CA PRO A 62 -11.61 21.97 -15.17
C PRO A 62 -10.41 22.91 -15.19
N ASP A 63 -9.38 22.65 -14.37
CA ASP A 63 -8.19 23.49 -14.21
C ASP A 63 -6.93 22.65 -13.98
N VAL A 64 -5.75 23.29 -14.07
CA VAL A 64 -4.44 22.62 -13.99
C VAL A 64 -4.14 22.17 -12.56
N GLU A 65 -4.52 22.94 -11.54
CA GLU A 65 -4.30 22.54 -10.15
C GLU A 65 -5.07 21.26 -9.80
N THR A 66 -6.25 21.04 -10.39
CA THR A 66 -7.01 19.79 -10.26
C THR A 66 -6.30 18.62 -10.95
N VAL A 67 -5.64 18.85 -12.11
CA VAL A 67 -4.82 17.82 -12.77
C VAL A 67 -3.70 17.37 -11.82
N GLU A 68 -3.00 18.31 -11.17
CA GLU A 68 -1.84 18.02 -10.34
C GLU A 68 -2.16 17.08 -9.17
N VAL A 69 -3.28 17.29 -8.49
CA VAL A 69 -3.71 16.41 -7.39
C VAL A 69 -4.40 15.11 -7.84
N ASN A 70 -4.74 14.99 -9.12
CA ASN A 70 -5.28 13.76 -9.71
C ASN A 70 -4.19 12.80 -10.21
N PHE A 71 -2.90 13.13 -10.09
CA PHE A 71 -1.79 12.18 -10.24
C PHE A 71 -1.67 11.24 -9.03
N ASP A 72 -2.72 10.47 -8.78
CA ASP A 72 -2.88 9.69 -7.57
C ASP A 72 -3.07 8.18 -7.86
N GLY A 73 -3.38 7.41 -6.80
CA GLY A 73 -3.55 5.97 -6.91
C GLY A 73 -4.73 5.54 -7.78
N ILE A 74 -5.69 6.43 -8.06
CA ILE A 74 -6.85 6.14 -8.90
C ILE A 74 -6.45 6.18 -10.37
N THR A 75 -5.83 7.28 -10.81
CA THR A 75 -5.41 7.49 -12.21
C THR A 75 -4.39 6.46 -12.68
N TYR A 76 -3.49 6.03 -11.79
CA TYR A 76 -2.47 5.04 -12.08
C TYR A 76 -2.98 3.62 -11.75
N ALA A 77 -2.98 3.27 -10.47
CA ALA A 77 -3.11 1.87 -10.06
C ALA A 77 -4.53 1.29 -10.25
N LYS A 78 -5.59 2.05 -9.90
CA LYS A 78 -6.97 1.61 -10.15
C LYS A 78 -7.21 1.52 -11.65
N GLY A 79 -6.87 2.56 -12.42
CA GLY A 79 -7.05 2.54 -13.86
C GLY A 79 -6.29 1.41 -14.57
N ALA A 80 -5.04 1.12 -14.18
CA ALA A 80 -4.30 -0.03 -14.68
C ALA A 80 -4.96 -1.37 -14.30
N SER A 81 -5.56 -1.44 -13.10
CA SER A 81 -6.35 -2.62 -12.69
C SER A 81 -7.66 -2.74 -13.46
N VAL A 82 -8.30 -1.63 -13.85
CA VAL A 82 -9.48 -1.60 -14.72
C VAL A 82 -9.11 -2.12 -16.12
N ILE A 83 -7.94 -1.75 -16.65
CA ILE A 83 -7.44 -2.31 -17.91
C ILE A 83 -7.18 -3.81 -17.76
N LYS A 84 -6.57 -4.26 -16.66
CA LYS A 84 -6.37 -5.70 -16.38
C LYS A 84 -7.71 -6.46 -16.31
N GLN A 85 -8.70 -5.86 -15.65
CA GLN A 85 -10.07 -6.37 -15.59
C GLN A 85 -10.73 -6.45 -16.98
N LEU A 86 -10.51 -5.42 -17.83
CA LEU A 86 -11.00 -5.38 -19.20
C LEU A 86 -10.37 -6.49 -20.04
N VAL A 87 -9.05 -6.67 -19.94
CA VAL A 87 -8.30 -7.77 -20.59
C VAL A 87 -8.87 -9.13 -20.18
N ALA A 88 -9.10 -9.35 -18.88
CA ALA A 88 -9.73 -10.58 -18.39
C ALA A 88 -11.15 -10.78 -18.94
N TYR A 89 -11.91 -9.69 -19.11
CA TYR A 89 -13.28 -9.72 -19.61
C TYR A 89 -13.36 -10.01 -21.11
N VAL A 90 -12.53 -9.37 -21.94
CA VAL A 90 -12.57 -9.52 -23.40
C VAL A 90 -11.68 -10.65 -23.94
N GLY A 91 -10.70 -11.08 -23.15
CA GLY A 91 -9.63 -12.00 -23.56
C GLY A 91 -8.43 -11.26 -24.13
N GLU A 92 -7.22 -11.68 -23.75
CA GLU A 92 -5.98 -11.00 -24.08
C GLU A 92 -5.73 -10.89 -25.59
N ASP A 93 -5.95 -11.97 -26.35
CA ASP A 93 -5.78 -11.96 -27.81
C ASP A 93 -6.69 -10.93 -28.50
N ALA A 94 -7.95 -10.86 -28.07
CA ALA A 94 -8.92 -9.88 -28.58
C ALA A 94 -8.53 -8.45 -28.17
N PHE A 95 -8.06 -8.27 -26.93
CA PHE A 95 -7.56 -6.99 -26.46
C PHE A 95 -6.38 -6.49 -27.30
N VAL A 96 -5.36 -7.33 -27.54
CA VAL A 96 -4.20 -7.00 -28.37
C VAL A 96 -4.61 -6.73 -29.81
N ALA A 97 -5.55 -7.49 -30.37
CA ALA A 97 -6.09 -7.25 -31.70
C ALA A 97 -6.81 -5.88 -31.80
N GLY A 98 -7.61 -5.51 -30.80
CA GLY A 98 -8.27 -4.21 -30.72
C GLY A 98 -7.26 -3.06 -30.59
N LEU A 99 -6.22 -3.21 -29.76
CA LEU A 99 -5.14 -2.22 -29.65
C LEU A 99 -4.43 -1.98 -30.98
N ARG A 100 -4.11 -3.04 -31.74
CA ARG A 100 -3.49 -2.91 -33.07
C ARG A 100 -4.36 -2.08 -34.02
N ARG A 101 -5.68 -2.31 -34.01
CA ARG A 101 -6.65 -1.53 -34.81
C ARG A 101 -6.70 -0.07 -34.36
N TYR A 102 -6.84 0.16 -33.06
CA TYR A 102 -6.87 1.50 -32.46
C TYR A 102 -5.62 2.32 -32.80
N PHE A 103 -4.42 1.76 -32.56
CA PHE A 103 -3.18 2.49 -32.85
C PHE A 103 -2.98 2.76 -34.34
N ALA A 104 -3.42 1.86 -35.22
CA ALA A 104 -3.37 2.08 -36.67
C ALA A 104 -4.34 3.19 -37.11
N ALA A 105 -5.56 3.20 -36.57
CA ALA A 105 -6.59 4.18 -36.93
C ALA A 105 -6.27 5.61 -36.44
N HIS A 106 -5.59 5.74 -35.29
CA HIS A 106 -5.32 7.04 -34.65
C HIS A 106 -3.83 7.44 -34.67
N ALA A 107 -3.02 6.79 -35.53
CA ALA A 107 -1.59 7.03 -35.63
C ALA A 107 -1.28 8.53 -35.82
N TRP A 108 -0.37 9.06 -35.00
CA TRP A 108 0.05 10.48 -35.00
C TRP A 108 -1.06 11.51 -34.77
N GLY A 109 -2.24 11.07 -34.29
CA GLY A 109 -3.36 11.94 -33.97
C GLY A 109 -3.86 11.77 -32.54
N ASN A 110 -5.02 12.38 -32.29
CA ASN A 110 -5.73 12.25 -31.03
C ASN A 110 -6.81 11.19 -31.11
N ALA A 111 -7.16 10.64 -29.94
CA ALA A 111 -8.27 9.74 -29.77
C ALA A 111 -8.94 10.00 -28.42
N THR A 112 -10.17 9.51 -28.30
CA THR A 112 -10.96 9.50 -27.09
C THR A 112 -11.02 8.09 -26.51
N PHE A 113 -11.46 7.97 -25.27
CA PHE A 113 -11.76 6.66 -24.70
C PHE A 113 -12.82 5.86 -25.49
N GLY A 114 -13.83 6.55 -26.05
CA GLY A 114 -14.85 5.91 -26.90
C GLY A 114 -14.26 5.23 -28.13
N ASP A 115 -13.22 5.82 -28.72
CA ASP A 115 -12.51 5.23 -29.88
C ASP A 115 -11.80 3.92 -29.50
N LEU A 116 -11.20 3.86 -28.30
CA LEU A 116 -10.59 2.63 -27.79
C LEU A 116 -11.65 1.55 -27.57
N LEU A 117 -12.77 1.89 -26.92
CA LEU A 117 -13.85 0.95 -26.68
C LEU A 117 -14.38 0.35 -27.97
N SER A 118 -14.68 1.18 -28.98
CA SER A 118 -15.20 0.70 -30.26
C SER A 118 -14.25 -0.30 -30.94
N ALA A 119 -12.94 -0.05 -30.88
CA ALA A 119 -11.94 -0.99 -31.41
C ALA A 119 -11.89 -2.32 -30.65
N LEU A 120 -12.10 -2.29 -29.32
CA LEU A 120 -12.15 -3.48 -28.47
C LEU A 120 -13.45 -4.26 -28.63
N GLU A 121 -14.60 -3.58 -28.76
CA GLU A 121 -15.90 -4.19 -29.06
C GLU A 121 -15.85 -4.92 -30.40
N GLU A 122 -15.27 -4.29 -31.44
CA GLU A 122 -15.12 -4.92 -32.76
C GLU A 122 -14.23 -6.18 -32.71
N ALA A 123 -13.14 -6.13 -31.94
CA ALA A 123 -12.20 -7.25 -31.84
C ALA A 123 -12.70 -8.41 -30.95
N SER A 124 -13.47 -8.10 -29.91
CA SER A 124 -13.92 -9.09 -28.90
C SER A 124 -15.34 -9.59 -29.11
N GLY A 125 -16.19 -8.83 -29.82
CA GLY A 125 -17.61 -9.10 -29.96
C GLY A 125 -18.43 -8.86 -28.70
N ARG A 126 -17.86 -8.23 -27.65
CA ARG A 126 -18.56 -7.89 -26.40
C ARG A 126 -18.97 -6.41 -26.39
N GLU A 127 -20.13 -6.10 -25.81
CA GLU A 127 -20.52 -4.72 -25.50
C GLU A 127 -19.77 -4.24 -24.26
N LEU A 128 -19.20 -3.03 -24.32
CA LEU A 128 -18.33 -2.47 -23.30
C LEU A 128 -18.86 -1.16 -22.71
N GLY A 129 -19.99 -0.62 -23.18
CA GLY A 129 -20.61 0.56 -22.60
C GLY A 129 -21.06 0.34 -21.16
N ALA A 130 -21.65 -0.81 -20.82
CA ALA A 130 -21.97 -1.12 -19.43
C ALA A 130 -20.73 -1.27 -18.54
N PHE A 131 -19.67 -1.89 -19.09
CA PHE A 131 -18.37 -2.01 -18.42
C PHE A 131 -17.79 -0.63 -18.11
N ALA A 132 -17.72 0.26 -19.10
CA ALA A 132 -17.19 1.61 -18.98
C ALA A 132 -17.90 2.42 -17.89
N ARG A 133 -19.24 2.46 -17.93
CA ARG A 133 -20.05 3.14 -16.91
C ARG A 133 -19.75 2.63 -15.50
N GLN A 134 -19.65 1.31 -15.33
CA GLN A 134 -19.38 0.73 -14.01
C GLN A 134 -17.94 0.98 -13.54
N TRP A 135 -16.95 0.80 -14.40
CA TRP A 135 -15.55 0.76 -13.98
C TRP A 135 -14.84 2.12 -14.03
N LEU A 136 -15.25 3.01 -14.92
CA LEU A 136 -14.56 4.27 -15.17
C LEU A 136 -15.31 5.47 -14.62
N GLU A 137 -16.65 5.46 -14.67
CA GLU A 137 -17.50 6.58 -14.25
C GLU A 137 -17.97 6.47 -12.80
N THR A 138 -17.54 5.46 -12.04
CA THR A 138 -17.86 5.35 -10.61
C THR A 138 -16.62 5.22 -9.71
N ALA A 139 -16.69 5.86 -8.54
CA ALA A 139 -15.65 5.85 -7.52
C ALA A 139 -15.76 4.63 -6.57
N GLN A 140 -14.80 4.47 -5.65
CA GLN A 140 -14.74 3.43 -4.62
C GLN A 140 -14.53 2.00 -5.12
N VAL A 141 -14.25 1.10 -4.18
CA VAL A 141 -13.93 -0.31 -4.40
C VAL A 141 -15.00 -1.24 -3.81
N ASN A 142 -15.27 -2.36 -4.47
CA ASN A 142 -16.14 -3.40 -3.94
C ASN A 142 -15.37 -4.40 -3.06
N THR A 143 -16.07 -5.00 -2.09
CA THR A 143 -15.54 -6.13 -1.31
C THR A 143 -16.25 -7.41 -1.74
N LEU A 144 -15.49 -8.46 -2.03
CA LEU A 144 -15.97 -9.80 -2.37
C LEU A 144 -15.72 -10.76 -1.20
N ARG A 145 -16.77 -11.44 -0.75
CA ARG A 145 -16.70 -12.41 0.35
C ARG A 145 -17.34 -13.74 -0.06
N PRO A 146 -16.67 -14.88 0.14
CA PRO A 146 -17.29 -16.18 -0.05
C PRO A 146 -18.21 -16.47 1.14
N VAL A 147 -19.44 -16.90 0.84
CA VAL A 147 -20.40 -17.47 1.78
C VAL A 147 -20.62 -18.91 1.38
N VAL A 148 -20.21 -19.82 2.25
CA VAL A 148 -20.14 -21.26 1.96
C VAL A 148 -20.91 -22.06 3.00
N SER A 149 -21.43 -23.22 2.58
CA SER A 149 -21.95 -24.25 3.46
C SER A 149 -21.49 -25.60 2.97
N VAL A 150 -21.21 -26.52 3.89
CA VAL A 150 -20.71 -27.86 3.60
C VAL A 150 -21.60 -28.93 4.22
N ASP A 151 -21.63 -30.12 3.63
CA ASP A 151 -22.27 -31.31 4.19
C ASP A 151 -21.36 -32.04 5.19
N GLU A 152 -21.87 -33.10 5.81
CA GLU A 152 -21.11 -33.94 6.76
C GLU A 152 -19.88 -34.62 6.13
N ALA A 153 -19.84 -34.75 4.80
CA ALA A 153 -18.71 -35.31 4.07
C ALA A 153 -17.67 -34.24 3.64
N GLY A 154 -17.89 -32.97 3.99
CA GLY A 154 -17.01 -31.86 3.66
C GLY A 154 -17.15 -31.37 2.21
N ASN A 155 -18.25 -31.68 1.53
CA ASN A 155 -18.53 -31.14 0.20
C ASN A 155 -19.42 -29.91 0.30
N TYR A 156 -19.21 -28.94 -0.60
CA TYR A 156 -20.05 -27.75 -0.63
C TYR A 156 -21.51 -28.09 -0.96
N THR A 157 -22.43 -27.66 -0.09
CA THR A 157 -23.87 -27.66 -0.37
C THR A 157 -24.30 -26.34 -1.02
N SER A 158 -23.60 -25.24 -0.71
CA SER A 158 -23.75 -23.96 -1.38
C SER A 158 -22.43 -23.17 -1.35
N VAL A 159 -22.20 -22.43 -2.42
CA VAL A 159 -21.15 -21.40 -2.50
C VAL A 159 -21.74 -20.18 -3.20
N ALA A 160 -21.68 -19.04 -2.52
CA ALA A 160 -22.01 -17.75 -3.10
C ALA A 160 -20.87 -16.77 -2.87
N ILE A 161 -20.68 -15.84 -3.79
CA ILE A 161 -19.80 -14.68 -3.59
C ILE A 161 -20.71 -13.48 -3.35
N GLU A 162 -20.66 -12.94 -2.14
CA GLU A 162 -21.33 -11.70 -1.78
C GLU A 162 -20.45 -10.51 -2.15
N GLN A 163 -21.06 -9.51 -2.75
CA GLN A 163 -20.41 -8.28 -3.15
C GLN A 163 -21.04 -7.10 -2.41
N THR A 164 -20.20 -6.27 -1.80
CA THR A 164 -20.65 -5.06 -1.08
C THR A 164 -19.94 -3.81 -1.59
N ALA A 165 -20.57 -2.67 -1.34
CA ALA A 165 -20.05 -1.34 -1.60
C ALA A 165 -20.35 -0.41 -0.42
N PRO A 166 -19.58 0.67 -0.21
CA PRO A 166 -19.94 1.71 0.74
C PRO A 166 -21.32 2.30 0.44
N ALA A 167 -22.11 2.64 1.46
CA ALA A 167 -23.47 3.14 1.28
C ALA A 167 -23.54 4.44 0.46
N GLU A 168 -22.54 5.32 0.61
CA GLU A 168 -22.40 6.57 -0.14
C GLU A 168 -22.04 6.34 -1.62
N TYR A 169 -21.49 5.16 -1.94
CA TYR A 169 -21.06 4.77 -3.29
C TYR A 169 -21.60 3.38 -3.63
N PRO A 170 -22.93 3.22 -3.81
CA PRO A 170 -23.61 1.92 -3.81
C PRO A 170 -23.41 1.09 -5.10
N THR A 171 -22.47 1.48 -5.97
CA THR A 171 -22.27 0.79 -7.24
C THR A 171 -21.64 -0.59 -7.02
N LEU A 172 -22.32 -1.63 -7.48
CA LEU A 172 -21.81 -2.98 -7.57
C LEU A 172 -21.37 -3.25 -9.02
N ARG A 173 -20.06 -3.36 -9.23
CA ARG A 173 -19.48 -3.60 -10.56
C ARG A 173 -19.57 -5.07 -10.94
N SER A 174 -19.61 -5.36 -12.23
CA SER A 174 -19.49 -6.73 -12.71
C SER A 174 -18.00 -7.11 -12.74
N HIS A 175 -17.62 -8.14 -11.99
CA HIS A 175 -16.26 -8.62 -11.85
C HIS A 175 -16.06 -9.97 -12.52
N ARG A 176 -15.32 -10.00 -13.63
CA ARG A 176 -14.59 -11.20 -14.08
C ARG A 176 -13.48 -11.54 -13.08
N ILE A 177 -13.56 -12.70 -12.44
CA ILE A 177 -12.53 -13.19 -11.52
C ILE A 177 -12.18 -14.65 -11.81
N ALA A 178 -11.05 -15.10 -11.28
CA ALA A 178 -10.78 -16.52 -11.07
C ALA A 178 -10.88 -16.89 -9.58
N VAL A 179 -11.28 -18.13 -9.30
CA VAL A 179 -11.34 -18.72 -7.97
C VAL A 179 -10.44 -19.95 -7.95
N GLY A 180 -9.42 -19.91 -7.09
CA GLY A 180 -8.46 -21.00 -6.90
C GLY A 180 -8.87 -21.91 -5.75
N LEU A 181 -8.83 -23.23 -5.98
CA LEU A 181 -9.07 -24.25 -4.96
C LEU A 181 -7.72 -24.87 -4.60
N TYR A 182 -7.25 -24.65 -3.37
CA TYR A 182 -5.96 -25.17 -2.91
C TYR A 182 -6.14 -26.23 -1.84
N ASP A 183 -5.41 -27.34 -2.00
CA ASP A 183 -5.29 -28.36 -0.98
C ASP A 183 -3.87 -28.33 -0.39
N LEU A 184 -3.77 -28.53 0.93
CA LEU A 184 -2.51 -28.65 1.64
C LEU A 184 -2.01 -30.09 1.50
N GLU A 185 -1.06 -30.28 0.60
CA GLU A 185 -0.41 -31.57 0.35
C GLU A 185 0.98 -31.57 0.99
N GLY A 186 1.07 -32.18 2.18
CA GLY A 186 2.31 -32.19 2.95
C GLY A 186 2.67 -30.79 3.45
N ASP A 187 3.66 -30.17 2.81
CA ASP A 187 4.15 -28.83 3.17
C ASP A 187 3.96 -27.82 2.01
N THR A 188 2.96 -28.03 1.15
CA THR A 188 2.71 -27.17 -0.01
C THR A 188 1.21 -27.03 -0.26
N LEU A 189 0.77 -25.81 -0.52
CA LEU A 189 -0.58 -25.54 -1.01
C LEU A 189 -0.57 -25.66 -2.53
N VAL A 190 -1.19 -26.75 -3.01
CA VAL A 190 -1.25 -27.10 -4.43
C VAL A 190 -2.61 -26.68 -4.98
N ARG A 191 -2.61 -25.94 -6.09
CA ARG A 191 -3.84 -25.57 -6.78
C ARG A 191 -4.45 -26.81 -7.44
N ARG A 192 -5.52 -27.33 -6.84
CA ARG A 192 -6.31 -28.44 -7.37
C ARG A 192 -7.10 -28.02 -8.60
N ASP A 193 -7.72 -26.84 -8.55
CA ASP A 193 -8.54 -26.34 -9.65
C ASP A 193 -8.57 -24.80 -9.67
N ARG A 194 -8.98 -24.25 -10.82
CA ARG A 194 -9.15 -22.83 -11.07
C ARG A 194 -10.38 -22.60 -11.93
N ILE A 195 -11.35 -21.86 -11.39
CA ILE A 195 -12.62 -21.57 -12.07
C ILE A 195 -12.71 -20.08 -12.36
N GLU A 196 -12.92 -19.70 -13.62
CA GLU A 196 -13.26 -18.33 -13.98
C GLU A 196 -14.77 -18.13 -14.03
N LEU A 197 -15.23 -17.03 -13.46
CA LEU A 197 -16.64 -16.64 -13.49
C LEU A 197 -16.81 -15.12 -13.41
N ASP A 198 -18.04 -14.68 -13.67
CA ASP A 198 -18.46 -13.30 -13.49
C ASP A 198 -19.25 -13.20 -12.19
N VAL A 199 -18.86 -12.28 -11.31
CA VAL A 199 -19.61 -11.88 -10.11
C VAL A 199 -20.35 -10.59 -10.43
N ALA A 200 -21.68 -10.61 -10.30
CA ALA A 200 -22.53 -9.47 -10.60
C ALA A 200 -23.67 -9.35 -9.59
N GLY A 201 -24.03 -8.11 -9.26
CA GLY A 201 -25.03 -7.82 -8.24
C GLY A 201 -24.54 -8.14 -6.83
N ALA A 202 -25.46 -8.16 -5.86
CA ALA A 202 -25.09 -8.31 -4.45
C ALA A 202 -24.66 -9.74 -4.07
N SER A 203 -25.09 -10.75 -4.83
CA SER A 203 -24.75 -12.15 -4.57
C SER A 203 -24.74 -12.93 -5.89
N THR A 204 -23.68 -13.71 -6.10
CA THR A 204 -23.54 -14.62 -7.25
C THR A 204 -23.32 -16.05 -6.75
N ASN A 205 -24.20 -16.96 -7.12
CA ASN A 205 -24.05 -18.39 -6.80
C ASN A 205 -23.00 -19.05 -7.71
N VAL A 206 -22.07 -19.78 -7.10
CA VAL A 206 -21.03 -20.55 -7.81
C VAL A 206 -21.46 -22.01 -7.90
N THR A 207 -22.46 -22.29 -8.74
CA THR A 207 -23.08 -23.62 -8.85
C THR A 207 -22.10 -24.72 -9.26
N ALA A 208 -21.03 -24.37 -9.97
CA ALA A 208 -19.95 -25.29 -10.35
C ALA A 208 -19.24 -25.92 -9.14
N LEU A 209 -19.33 -25.32 -7.95
CA LEU A 209 -18.72 -25.83 -6.73
C LEU A 209 -19.67 -26.71 -5.89
N VAL A 210 -20.96 -26.77 -6.21
CA VAL A 210 -21.90 -27.62 -5.45
C VAL A 210 -21.54 -29.09 -5.65
N GLY A 211 -21.38 -29.81 -4.54
CA GLY A 211 -20.91 -31.21 -4.51
C GLY A 211 -19.40 -31.37 -4.63
N VAL A 212 -18.63 -30.28 -4.77
CA VAL A 212 -17.17 -30.32 -4.77
C VAL A 212 -16.66 -30.31 -3.33
N ARG A 213 -15.67 -31.15 -3.02
CA ARG A 213 -14.98 -31.16 -1.71
C ARG A 213 -14.38 -29.79 -1.42
N GLN A 214 -14.66 -29.23 -0.24
CA GLN A 214 -14.08 -27.97 0.23
C GLN A 214 -12.53 -28.04 0.18
N PRO A 215 -11.84 -27.09 -0.48
CA PRO A 215 -10.39 -26.94 -0.40
C PRO A 215 -9.95 -26.46 0.98
N ASP A 216 -8.68 -26.67 1.32
CA ASP A 216 -8.06 -26.03 2.48
C ASP A 216 -7.99 -24.50 2.34
N VAL A 217 -7.91 -23.98 1.10
CA VAL A 217 -8.11 -22.56 0.80
C VAL A 217 -8.95 -22.36 -0.47
N LEU A 218 -10.06 -21.64 -0.33
CA LEU A 218 -10.82 -21.03 -1.41
C LEU A 218 -10.32 -19.60 -1.65
N LEU A 219 -9.44 -19.42 -2.63
CA LEU A 219 -8.83 -18.12 -2.93
C LEU A 219 -9.66 -17.38 -3.99
N LEU A 220 -10.35 -16.32 -3.59
CA LEU A 220 -11.03 -15.44 -4.53
C LEU A 220 -10.04 -14.52 -5.26
N ASN A 221 -10.38 -14.16 -6.50
CA ASN A 221 -9.59 -13.30 -7.38
C ASN A 221 -8.17 -13.86 -7.66
N GLU A 222 -8.08 -15.17 -7.84
CA GLU A 222 -6.87 -15.83 -8.35
C GLU A 222 -6.34 -15.13 -9.61
N ASP A 223 -5.02 -15.10 -9.77
CA ASP A 223 -4.30 -14.33 -10.80
C ASP A 223 -4.53 -12.80 -10.76
N ASP A 224 -5.19 -12.30 -9.71
CA ASP A 224 -5.44 -10.88 -9.44
C ASP A 224 -6.15 -10.16 -10.61
N LEU A 225 -7.19 -10.77 -11.18
CA LEU A 225 -7.84 -10.27 -12.41
C LEU A 225 -8.66 -8.98 -12.21
N THR A 226 -9.23 -8.77 -11.03
CA THR A 226 -10.15 -7.65 -10.76
C THR A 226 -9.67 -6.68 -9.70
N TYR A 227 -10.10 -5.42 -9.77
CA TYR A 227 -9.92 -4.45 -8.68
C TYR A 227 -11.06 -4.57 -7.65
N ALA A 228 -10.85 -5.42 -6.65
CA ALA A 228 -11.76 -5.61 -5.53
C ALA A 228 -10.98 -6.08 -4.29
N LYS A 229 -11.45 -5.68 -3.11
CA LYS A 229 -10.99 -6.28 -1.86
C LYS A 229 -11.59 -7.67 -1.72
N THR A 230 -10.80 -8.62 -1.26
CA THR A 230 -11.26 -10.00 -1.03
C THR A 230 -11.24 -10.33 0.46
N ARG A 231 -12.08 -11.31 0.83
CA ARG A 231 -12.15 -11.89 2.16
C ARG A 231 -12.11 -13.40 2.06
N PHE A 232 -11.64 -14.03 3.13
CA PHE A 232 -11.66 -15.48 3.27
C PHE A 232 -12.93 -15.92 4.03
N ASP A 233 -13.41 -17.12 3.73
CA ASP A 233 -14.27 -17.85 4.66
C ASP A 233 -13.43 -18.32 5.88
N GLU A 234 -14.10 -18.76 6.94
CA GLU A 234 -13.45 -19.12 8.20
C GLU A 234 -12.41 -20.23 8.06
N HIS A 235 -12.68 -21.26 7.23
CA HIS A 235 -11.78 -22.38 7.02
C HIS A 235 -10.53 -21.94 6.27
N SER A 236 -10.72 -21.25 5.13
CA SER A 236 -9.62 -20.66 4.36
C SER A 236 -8.77 -19.71 5.21
N ALA A 237 -9.40 -18.87 6.03
CA ALA A 237 -8.71 -17.93 6.92
C ALA A 237 -7.82 -18.66 7.95
N ALA A 238 -8.30 -19.77 8.51
CA ALA A 238 -7.52 -20.58 9.44
C ALA A 238 -6.26 -21.17 8.79
N THR A 239 -6.42 -21.71 7.57
CA THR A 239 -5.31 -22.29 6.81
C THR A 239 -4.26 -21.24 6.44
N VAL A 240 -4.66 -20.11 5.84
CA VAL A 240 -3.69 -19.10 5.35
C VAL A 240 -2.94 -18.40 6.48
N ARG A 241 -3.52 -18.31 7.70
CA ARG A 241 -2.81 -17.80 8.88
C ARG A 241 -1.56 -18.60 9.23
N GLN A 242 -1.55 -19.90 8.93
CA GLN A 242 -0.45 -20.80 9.25
C GLN A 242 0.41 -21.15 8.03
N HIS A 243 -0.18 -21.14 6.84
CA HIS A 243 0.42 -21.74 5.65
C HIS A 243 0.60 -20.77 4.46
N VAL A 244 0.53 -19.45 4.66
CA VAL A 244 0.69 -18.47 3.56
C VAL A 244 1.96 -18.66 2.73
N ALA A 245 3.09 -19.01 3.35
CA ALA A 245 4.35 -19.24 2.61
C ALA A 245 4.36 -20.55 1.80
N LYS A 246 3.33 -21.41 1.94
CA LYS A 246 3.27 -22.74 1.32
C LYS A 246 2.63 -22.73 -0.06
N PHE A 247 2.05 -21.62 -0.52
CA PHE A 247 1.66 -21.46 -1.92
C PHE A 247 2.94 -21.39 -2.78
N ASN A 248 2.95 -22.11 -3.91
CA ASN A 248 4.07 -22.05 -4.85
C ASN A 248 4.13 -20.70 -5.59
N ASP A 249 2.98 -20.19 -6.01
CA ASP A 249 2.87 -18.96 -6.79
C ASP A 249 2.96 -17.70 -5.91
N SER A 250 3.79 -16.74 -6.31
CA SER A 250 4.00 -15.50 -5.55
C SER A 250 2.79 -14.58 -5.59
N LEU A 251 2.03 -14.57 -6.68
CA LEU A 251 0.85 -13.72 -6.81
C LEU A 251 -0.28 -14.22 -5.90
N SER A 252 -0.48 -15.54 -5.79
CA SER A 252 -1.42 -16.12 -4.81
C SER A 252 -1.01 -15.79 -3.37
N ARG A 253 0.28 -15.85 -3.01
CA ARG A 253 0.77 -15.35 -1.70
C ARG A 253 0.50 -13.86 -1.52
N GLY A 254 0.75 -13.07 -2.57
CA GLY A 254 0.47 -11.64 -2.61
C GLY A 254 -1.01 -11.32 -2.34
N LEU A 255 -1.94 -12.10 -2.88
CA LEU A 255 -3.38 -11.94 -2.63
C LEU A 255 -3.76 -12.21 -1.19
N VAL A 256 -3.13 -13.19 -0.53
CA VAL A 256 -3.31 -13.44 0.91
C VAL A 256 -2.82 -12.26 1.74
N TRP A 257 -1.62 -11.75 1.46
CA TRP A 257 -1.07 -10.58 2.14
C TRP A 257 -1.92 -9.32 1.91
N ALA A 258 -2.37 -9.08 0.68
CA ALA A 258 -3.23 -7.96 0.35
C ALA A 258 -4.59 -8.06 1.07
N SER A 259 -5.23 -9.24 1.05
CA SER A 259 -6.53 -9.46 1.70
C SER A 259 -6.49 -9.23 3.21
N THR A 260 -5.42 -9.68 3.87
CA THR A 260 -5.25 -9.51 5.33
C THR A 260 -4.89 -8.08 5.70
N TRP A 261 -4.05 -7.40 4.90
CA TRP A 261 -3.78 -5.97 5.06
C TRP A 261 -5.04 -5.11 4.90
N ASP A 262 -5.84 -5.38 3.87
CA ASP A 262 -7.08 -4.65 3.64
C ASP A 262 -8.13 -4.94 4.74
N ALA A 263 -8.25 -6.18 5.21
CA ALA A 263 -9.13 -6.52 6.33
C ALA A 263 -8.72 -5.80 7.63
N LEU A 264 -7.42 -5.66 7.91
CA LEU A 264 -6.92 -4.87 9.03
C LEU A 264 -7.34 -3.40 8.90
N ARG A 265 -7.12 -2.82 7.73
CA ARG A 265 -7.44 -1.42 7.45
C ARG A 265 -8.93 -1.11 7.50
N ASP A 266 -9.77 -2.08 7.15
CA ASP A 266 -11.23 -1.97 7.26
C ASP A 266 -11.74 -2.22 8.69
N GLY A 267 -10.85 -2.53 9.64
CA GLY A 267 -11.23 -2.82 11.03
C GLY A 267 -11.90 -4.18 11.22
N GLU A 268 -11.66 -5.13 10.31
CA GLU A 268 -12.20 -6.50 10.36
C GLU A 268 -11.19 -7.54 10.90
N LEU A 269 -9.89 -7.22 10.84
CA LEU A 269 -8.82 -8.05 11.39
C LEU A 269 -8.07 -7.26 12.48
N PRO A 270 -7.93 -7.78 13.71
CA PRO A 270 -7.12 -7.15 14.75
C PRO A 270 -5.67 -6.95 14.30
N ALA A 271 -5.07 -5.80 14.66
CA ALA A 271 -3.68 -5.50 14.33
C ALA A 271 -2.71 -6.54 14.91
N ARG A 272 -2.99 -7.04 16.13
CA ARG A 272 -2.20 -8.09 16.76
C ARG A 272 -2.19 -9.40 15.99
N ASP A 273 -3.30 -9.76 15.38
CA ASP A 273 -3.43 -11.00 14.62
C ASP A 273 -2.71 -10.88 13.27
N TYR A 274 -2.84 -9.73 12.61
CA TYR A 274 -2.07 -9.43 11.40
C TYR A 274 -0.56 -9.47 11.67
N VAL A 275 -0.09 -8.81 12.75
CA VAL A 275 1.33 -8.80 13.12
C VAL A 275 1.82 -10.20 13.47
N ALA A 276 1.03 -11.00 14.18
CA ALA A 276 1.36 -12.40 14.47
C ALA A 276 1.48 -13.24 13.19
N GLN A 277 0.55 -13.08 12.25
CA GLN A 277 0.60 -13.76 10.95
C GLN A 277 1.84 -13.37 10.15
N VAL A 278 2.18 -12.07 10.10
CA VAL A 278 3.40 -11.60 9.42
C VAL A 278 4.65 -12.16 10.09
N ALA A 279 4.75 -12.10 11.43
CA ALA A 279 5.91 -12.61 12.15
C ALA A 279 6.13 -14.13 11.94
N ALA A 280 5.04 -14.89 11.83
CA ALA A 280 5.11 -16.33 11.58
C ALA A 280 5.37 -16.69 10.11
N GLY A 281 4.72 -15.99 9.17
CA GLY A 281 4.73 -16.37 7.75
C GLY A 281 5.80 -15.69 6.90
N LEU A 282 6.11 -14.42 7.16
CA LEU A 282 7.00 -13.63 6.31
C LEU A 282 8.45 -14.15 6.25
N PRO A 283 9.04 -14.74 7.32
CA PRO A 283 10.38 -15.32 7.24
C PRO A 283 10.55 -16.42 6.18
N ALA A 284 9.46 -17.10 5.80
CA ALA A 284 9.47 -18.12 4.76
C ALA A 284 9.12 -17.59 3.36
N GLU A 285 8.82 -16.29 3.22
CA GLU A 285 8.58 -15.65 1.93
C GLU A 285 9.88 -15.55 1.13
N THR A 286 9.79 -15.81 -0.17
CA THR A 286 10.93 -15.84 -1.09
C THR A 286 10.93 -14.70 -2.08
N ASP A 287 9.78 -14.05 -2.31
CA ASP A 287 9.68 -12.83 -3.11
C ASP A 287 10.10 -11.60 -2.27
N ILE A 288 11.18 -10.93 -2.71
CA ILE A 288 11.75 -9.78 -2.02
C ILE A 288 10.80 -8.58 -1.94
N ASN A 289 9.92 -8.40 -2.93
CA ASN A 289 8.97 -7.30 -2.96
C ASN A 289 7.86 -7.55 -1.94
N LEU A 290 7.35 -8.79 -1.84
CA LEU A 290 6.42 -9.19 -0.78
C LEU A 290 7.05 -9.02 0.61
N VAL A 291 8.29 -9.46 0.83
CA VAL A 291 9.00 -9.23 2.09
C VAL A 291 9.06 -7.75 2.42
N THR A 292 9.51 -6.92 1.49
CA THR A 292 9.71 -5.48 1.73
C THR A 292 8.40 -4.74 2.00
N VAL A 293 7.37 -5.00 1.22
CA VAL A 293 6.07 -4.32 1.35
C VAL A 293 5.35 -4.77 2.64
N THR A 294 5.28 -6.08 2.89
CA THR A 294 4.59 -6.62 4.06
C THR A 294 5.32 -6.25 5.36
N ALA A 295 6.66 -6.20 5.36
CA ALA A 295 7.43 -5.69 6.48
C ALA A 295 7.08 -4.23 6.81
N ARG A 296 7.02 -3.36 5.79
CA ARG A 296 6.61 -1.96 5.98
C ARG A 296 5.18 -1.88 6.53
N GLN A 297 4.25 -2.65 5.98
CA GLN A 297 2.86 -2.70 6.45
C GLN A 297 2.76 -3.16 7.90
N ALA A 298 3.55 -4.17 8.31
CA ALA A 298 3.59 -4.62 9.71
C ALA A 298 4.10 -3.53 10.66
N THR A 299 5.13 -2.77 10.28
CA THR A 299 5.56 -1.62 11.09
C THR A 299 4.49 -0.53 11.17
N THR A 300 3.74 -0.28 10.08
CA THR A 300 2.58 0.65 10.09
C THR A 300 1.46 0.12 10.98
N ALA A 301 1.16 -1.17 10.94
CA ALA A 301 0.14 -1.80 11.76
C ALA A 301 0.43 -1.56 13.25
N VAL A 302 1.67 -1.81 13.71
CA VAL A 302 2.05 -1.56 15.10
C VAL A 302 2.04 -0.07 15.43
N ALA A 303 2.53 0.78 14.54
CA ALA A 303 2.62 2.23 14.77
C ALA A 303 1.26 2.93 14.86
N GLN A 304 0.30 2.55 14.02
CA GLN A 304 -0.93 3.31 13.81
C GLN A 304 -2.19 2.55 14.22
N PHE A 305 -2.27 1.26 13.94
CA PHE A 305 -3.51 0.48 14.05
C PHE A 305 -3.61 -0.36 15.30
N ALA A 306 -2.47 -0.74 15.87
CA ALA A 306 -2.42 -1.47 17.13
C ALA A 306 -2.86 -0.59 18.30
N ASP A 307 -3.45 -1.27 19.28
CA ASP A 307 -3.65 -0.73 20.60
C ASP A 307 -2.32 -0.24 21.21
N PRO A 308 -2.21 1.05 21.63
CA PRO A 308 -0.95 1.60 22.13
C PRO A 308 -0.35 0.84 23.32
N GLU A 309 -1.17 0.20 24.16
CA GLU A 309 -0.67 -0.60 25.28
C GLU A 309 -0.06 -1.93 24.82
N TRP A 310 -0.50 -2.46 23.67
CA TRP A 310 0.03 -3.71 23.09
C TRP A 310 1.18 -3.46 22.10
N ALA A 311 1.28 -2.26 21.52
CA ALA A 311 2.27 -1.91 20.51
C ALA A 311 3.75 -2.29 20.87
N PRO A 312 4.24 -2.14 22.12
CA PRO A 312 5.57 -2.61 22.49
C PRO A 312 5.80 -4.10 22.23
N THR A 313 4.79 -4.94 22.48
CA THR A 313 4.83 -6.39 22.18
C THR A 313 4.92 -6.62 20.68
N GLY A 314 4.09 -5.92 19.89
CA GLY A 314 4.12 -6.02 18.42
C GLY A 314 5.48 -5.64 17.83
N TRP A 315 6.13 -4.58 18.33
CA TRP A 315 7.47 -4.20 17.88
C TRP A 315 8.51 -5.28 18.19
N ALA A 316 8.49 -5.85 19.40
CA ALA A 316 9.40 -6.94 19.78
C ALA A 316 9.19 -8.18 18.90
N MET A 317 7.94 -8.55 18.62
CA MET A 317 7.61 -9.69 17.74
C MET A 317 8.19 -9.52 16.34
N ILE A 318 8.06 -8.35 15.72
CA ILE A 318 8.61 -8.11 14.37
C ILE A 318 10.14 -8.09 14.42
N ALA A 319 10.75 -7.50 15.46
CA ALA A 319 12.19 -7.48 15.62
C ALA A 319 12.78 -8.89 15.73
N ASP A 320 12.15 -9.76 16.51
CA ASP A 320 12.59 -11.15 16.68
C ASP A 320 12.41 -11.98 15.40
N ALA A 321 11.30 -11.80 14.68
CA ALA A 321 11.10 -12.41 13.37
C ALA A 321 12.16 -11.95 12.36
N ALA A 322 12.46 -10.65 12.30
CA ALA A 322 13.47 -10.08 11.42
C ALA A 322 14.88 -10.58 11.75
N ARG A 323 15.21 -10.68 13.04
CA ARG A 323 16.48 -11.23 13.52
C ARG A 323 16.64 -12.71 13.15
N GLY A 324 15.59 -13.51 13.37
CA GLY A 324 15.57 -14.92 13.01
C GLY A 324 15.75 -15.13 11.50
N ALA A 325 14.99 -14.37 10.69
CA ALA A 325 15.09 -14.41 9.23
C ALA A 325 16.48 -13.93 8.74
N LEU A 326 17.04 -12.88 9.33
CA LEU A 326 18.38 -12.40 9.01
C LEU A 326 19.46 -13.47 9.26
N SER A 327 19.33 -14.25 10.33
CA SER A 327 20.29 -15.31 10.68
C SER A 327 20.29 -16.51 9.73
N THR A 328 19.19 -16.71 9.00
CA THR A 328 18.99 -17.84 8.07
C THR A 328 19.01 -17.43 6.61
N ALA A 329 18.94 -16.13 6.30
CA ALA A 329 19.00 -15.60 4.96
C ALA A 329 20.32 -15.94 4.26
N GLY A 330 20.25 -16.21 2.95
CA GLY A 330 21.43 -16.46 2.13
C GLY A 330 22.43 -15.31 2.21
N PRO A 331 23.71 -15.55 2.57
CA PRO A 331 24.73 -14.50 2.66
C PRO A 331 24.84 -13.67 1.37
N GLY A 332 24.85 -12.34 1.49
CA GLY A 332 24.94 -11.41 0.36
C GLY A 332 23.67 -11.28 -0.48
N SER A 333 22.56 -11.92 -0.08
CA SER A 333 21.29 -11.84 -0.82
C SER A 333 20.54 -10.53 -0.54
N GLY A 334 19.67 -10.13 -1.48
CA GLY A 334 18.76 -9.01 -1.28
C GLY A 334 17.80 -9.22 -0.09
N LEU A 335 17.38 -10.46 0.17
CA LEU A 335 16.59 -10.80 1.35
C LEU A 335 17.37 -10.54 2.65
N GLN A 336 18.67 -10.89 2.70
CA GLN A 336 19.51 -10.59 3.87
C GLN A 336 19.53 -9.08 4.17
N LEU A 337 19.68 -8.25 3.13
CA LEU A 337 19.62 -6.79 3.29
C LEU A 337 18.24 -6.30 3.74
N ALA A 338 17.16 -6.84 3.18
CA ALA A 338 15.79 -6.50 3.57
C ALA A 338 15.54 -6.82 5.06
N TRP A 339 15.95 -8.00 5.53
CA TRP A 339 15.83 -8.40 6.93
C TRP A 339 16.71 -7.56 7.86
N ALA A 340 17.93 -7.20 7.45
CA ALA A 340 18.78 -6.30 8.21
C ALA A 340 18.15 -4.91 8.39
N ARG A 341 17.55 -4.35 7.33
CA ARG A 341 16.84 -3.07 7.38
C ARG A 341 15.60 -3.13 8.27
N LEU A 342 14.83 -4.21 8.19
CA LEU A 342 13.67 -4.41 9.06
C LEU A 342 14.10 -4.52 10.53
N TYR A 343 15.08 -5.38 10.83
CA TYR A 343 15.62 -5.54 12.18
C TYR A 343 16.10 -4.21 12.76
N ALA A 344 16.85 -3.40 11.98
CA ALA A 344 17.28 -2.08 12.41
C ALA A 344 16.10 -1.14 12.72
N SER A 345 15.05 -1.18 11.89
CA SER A 345 13.85 -0.33 12.04
C SER A 345 13.01 -0.70 13.27
N THR A 346 13.04 -1.96 13.69
CA THR A 346 12.23 -2.50 14.79
C THR A 346 13.01 -2.70 16.09
N ALA A 347 14.33 -2.56 16.06
CA ALA A 347 15.20 -2.61 17.24
C ALA A 347 14.86 -1.51 18.25
N ILE A 348 14.57 -1.92 19.49
CA ILE A 348 14.22 -1.01 20.60
C ILE A 348 14.99 -1.40 21.87
N SER A 349 15.30 -2.67 22.08
CA SER A 349 16.02 -3.10 23.28
C SER A 349 17.45 -2.56 23.31
N ALA A 350 18.00 -2.36 24.51
CA ALA A 350 19.38 -1.89 24.66
C ALA A 350 20.40 -2.86 24.02
N GLU A 351 20.10 -4.16 24.01
CA GLU A 351 20.88 -5.20 23.36
C GLU A 351 20.85 -5.07 21.83
N ASP A 352 19.66 -4.87 21.25
CA ASP A 352 19.52 -4.66 19.80
C ASP A 352 20.25 -3.41 19.33
N LEU A 353 20.06 -2.30 20.06
CA LEU A 353 20.74 -1.05 19.75
C LEU A 353 22.26 -1.17 19.96
N GLY A 354 22.71 -2.02 20.86
CA GLY A 354 24.12 -2.41 20.99
C GLY A 354 24.64 -3.13 19.75
N THR A 355 23.90 -4.13 19.28
CA THR A 355 24.22 -4.90 18.06
C THR A 355 24.30 -3.99 16.82
N LEU A 356 23.36 -3.07 16.67
CA LEU A 356 23.36 -2.10 15.57
C LEU A 356 24.56 -1.14 15.64
N ARG A 357 24.98 -0.73 16.85
CA ARG A 357 26.21 0.06 17.04
C ARG A 357 27.45 -0.75 16.65
N ASP A 358 27.50 -2.03 17.00
CA ASP A 358 28.58 -2.93 16.60
C ASP A 358 28.70 -3.02 15.08
N TRP A 359 27.57 -3.13 14.36
CA TRP A 359 27.56 -3.18 12.89
C TRP A 359 28.22 -1.96 12.25
N LEU A 360 27.98 -0.75 12.78
CA LEU A 360 28.62 0.47 12.29
C LEU A 360 30.15 0.47 12.48
N ASN A 361 30.66 -0.33 13.41
CA ASN A 361 32.08 -0.51 13.69
C ASN A 361 32.68 -1.77 13.03
N GLY A 362 31.90 -2.50 12.22
CA GLY A 362 32.33 -3.75 11.61
C GLY A 362 32.42 -4.93 12.58
N ILE A 363 31.80 -4.83 13.75
CA ILE A 363 31.77 -5.85 14.80
C ILE A 363 30.45 -6.61 14.69
N ASN A 364 30.47 -7.94 14.86
CA ASN A 364 29.28 -8.80 14.85
C ASN A 364 28.35 -8.60 13.63
N VAL A 365 28.91 -8.20 12.49
CA VAL A 365 28.16 -8.06 11.23
C VAL A 365 27.83 -9.46 10.70
N PRO A 366 26.56 -9.75 10.35
CA PRO A 366 26.17 -11.01 9.74
C PRO A 366 27.03 -11.34 8.52
N HIS A 367 27.47 -12.60 8.41
CA HIS A 367 28.29 -13.04 7.29
C HIS A 367 27.61 -12.74 5.94
N GLY A 368 28.33 -12.09 5.03
CA GLY A 368 27.85 -11.68 3.70
C GLY A 368 27.09 -10.34 3.68
N LEU A 369 26.70 -9.78 4.83
CA LEU A 369 26.06 -8.48 4.88
C LEU A 369 27.11 -7.38 4.75
N THR A 370 27.00 -6.57 3.71
CA THR A 370 27.83 -5.37 3.56
C THR A 370 27.12 -4.19 4.22
N ILE A 371 27.76 -3.56 5.21
CA ILE A 371 27.27 -2.30 5.82
C ILE A 371 27.75 -1.14 4.94
N ASP A 372 27.14 -1.00 3.76
CA ASP A 372 27.40 0.08 2.81
C ASP A 372 26.85 1.43 3.28
N THR A 373 27.13 2.51 2.55
CA THR A 373 26.74 3.87 2.92
C THR A 373 25.25 4.00 3.24
N ASP A 374 24.38 3.39 2.43
CA ASP A 374 22.94 3.44 2.62
C ASP A 374 22.51 2.71 3.91
N LEU A 375 23.05 1.51 4.16
CA LEU A 375 22.74 0.76 5.38
C LEU A 375 23.35 1.44 6.62
N ARG A 376 24.52 2.09 6.51
CA ARG A 376 25.11 2.88 7.61
C ARG A 376 24.19 4.01 8.04
N TRP A 377 23.70 4.80 7.09
CA TRP A 377 22.75 5.89 7.38
C TRP A 377 21.45 5.37 7.99
N HIS A 378 20.88 4.31 7.41
CA HIS A 378 19.66 3.68 7.95
C HIS A 378 19.84 3.21 9.40
N VAL A 379 20.93 2.52 9.70
CA VAL A 379 21.24 2.05 11.07
C VAL A 379 21.46 3.24 12.00
N LEU A 380 22.20 4.26 11.57
CA LEU A 380 22.45 5.47 12.37
C LEU A 380 21.18 6.27 12.66
N GLN A 381 20.26 6.35 11.71
CA GLN A 381 18.94 6.97 11.89
C GLN A 381 18.11 6.19 12.91
N CYS A 382 18.09 4.87 12.83
CA CYS A 382 17.38 4.03 13.80
C CYS A 382 17.98 4.17 15.21
N LEU A 383 19.30 4.22 15.34
CA LEU A 383 19.98 4.50 16.60
C LEU A 383 19.64 5.89 17.13
N THR A 384 19.73 6.91 16.29
CA THR A 384 19.42 8.30 16.65
C THR A 384 17.98 8.43 17.13
N ALA A 385 17.02 7.84 16.41
CA ALA A 385 15.60 7.88 16.73
C ALA A 385 15.26 7.26 18.11
N ASN A 386 16.09 6.31 18.58
CA ASN A 386 15.98 5.69 19.89
C ASN A 386 16.92 6.33 20.93
N GLY A 387 17.58 7.46 20.63
CA GLY A 387 18.51 8.14 21.54
C GLY A 387 19.83 7.41 21.76
N ALA A 388 20.14 6.42 20.93
CA ALA A 388 21.35 5.59 21.01
C ALA A 388 22.50 6.06 20.10
N ALA A 389 22.34 7.22 19.45
CA ALA A 389 23.39 7.94 18.74
C ALA A 389 23.24 9.45 18.95
N THR A 390 24.35 10.18 18.83
CA THR A 390 24.46 11.61 19.12
C THR A 390 24.71 12.42 17.85
N SER A 391 24.60 13.76 17.94
CA SER A 391 24.99 14.66 16.85
C SER A 391 26.45 14.45 16.41
N GLU A 392 27.35 14.06 17.31
CA GLU A 392 28.74 13.76 16.95
C GLU A 392 28.83 12.51 16.06
N ASN A 393 28.00 11.49 16.30
CA ASN A 393 27.94 10.31 15.43
C ASN A 393 27.41 10.69 14.04
N ILE A 394 26.40 11.55 13.97
CA ILE A 394 25.85 12.07 12.70
C ILE A 394 26.92 12.86 11.94
N ASP A 395 27.62 13.77 12.61
CA ASP A 395 28.67 14.57 11.97
C ASP A 395 29.87 13.70 11.54
N ALA A 396 30.18 12.64 12.30
CA ALA A 396 31.20 11.67 11.91
C ALA A 396 30.82 10.91 10.65
N GLU A 397 29.58 10.45 10.53
CA GLU A 397 29.11 9.76 9.33
C GLU A 397 29.02 10.71 8.14
N LEU A 398 28.55 11.95 8.33
CA LEU A 398 28.55 12.99 7.28
C LEU A 398 29.96 13.33 6.78
N ARG A 399 30.98 13.27 7.63
CA ARG A 399 32.37 13.41 7.19
C ARG A 399 32.84 12.23 6.34
N ARG A 400 32.30 11.03 6.56
CA ARG A 400 32.59 9.83 5.74
C ARG A 400 31.85 9.89 4.41
N ASP A 401 30.60 10.37 4.43
CA ASP A 401 29.75 10.55 3.25
C ASP A 401 29.46 12.04 3.00
N ALA A 402 30.46 12.75 2.48
CA ALA A 402 30.36 14.18 2.16
C ALA A 402 29.62 14.46 0.84
N THR A 403 28.68 13.60 0.44
CA THR A 403 27.87 13.74 -0.78
C THR A 403 26.62 14.59 -0.53
N ALA A 404 25.89 14.91 -1.61
CA ALA A 404 24.58 15.57 -1.50
C ALA A 404 23.57 14.68 -0.75
N THR A 405 23.57 13.37 -1.02
CA THR A 405 22.74 12.39 -0.32
C THR A 405 23.12 12.30 1.15
N GLY A 406 24.40 12.20 1.49
CA GLY A 406 24.85 12.17 2.89
C GLY A 406 24.41 13.40 3.70
N LYS A 407 24.37 14.58 3.08
CA LYS A 407 23.80 15.79 3.72
C LYS A 407 22.30 15.65 4.00
N GLN A 408 21.54 15.02 3.11
CA GLN A 408 20.10 14.77 3.29
C GLN A 408 19.87 13.75 4.40
N GLU A 409 20.62 12.64 4.41
CA GLU A 409 20.56 11.62 5.45
C GLU A 409 20.92 12.19 6.83
N ALA A 410 21.93 13.08 6.91
CA ALA A 410 22.29 13.79 8.13
C ALA A 410 21.17 14.74 8.60
N THR A 411 20.49 15.43 7.68
CA THR A 411 19.34 16.28 8.00
C THR A 411 18.20 15.46 8.62
N MET A 412 17.84 14.31 8.03
CA MET A 412 16.84 13.42 8.60
C MET A 412 17.29 12.89 9.97
N ALA A 413 18.53 12.42 10.10
CA ALA A 413 19.07 11.94 11.37
C ALA A 413 18.98 13.01 12.48
N ARG A 414 19.30 14.28 12.19
CA ARG A 414 19.18 15.36 13.17
C ARG A 414 17.73 15.59 13.61
N SER A 415 16.77 15.50 12.70
CA SER A 415 15.34 15.62 13.03
C SER A 415 14.77 14.42 13.83
N LEU A 416 15.50 13.29 13.83
CA LEU A 416 15.17 12.09 14.60
C LEU A 416 15.70 12.13 16.03
N ILE A 417 16.55 13.10 16.40
CA ILE A 417 17.02 13.24 17.78
C ILE A 417 15.80 13.37 18.72
N PRO A 418 15.63 12.50 19.74
CA PRO A 418 14.41 12.39 20.52
C PRO A 418 14.33 13.45 21.62
N THR A 419 14.48 14.72 21.27
CA THR A 419 14.34 15.85 22.21
C THR A 419 13.40 16.92 21.68
N ALA A 420 12.82 17.70 22.60
CA ALA A 420 11.92 18.80 22.24
C ALA A 420 12.64 19.88 21.42
N GLU A 421 13.92 20.13 21.72
CA GLU A 421 14.76 21.11 21.02
C GLU A 421 15.01 20.70 19.58
N ALA A 422 15.30 19.41 19.34
CA ALA A 422 15.50 18.89 17.99
C ALA A 422 14.20 18.97 17.16
N LYS A 423 13.04 18.67 17.77
CA LYS A 423 11.74 18.87 17.11
C LYS A 423 11.46 20.34 16.81
N ALA A 424 11.76 21.25 17.74
CA ALA A 424 11.59 22.68 17.50
C ALA A 424 12.47 23.17 16.35
N ALA A 425 13.74 22.77 16.31
CA ALA A 425 14.67 23.15 15.25
C ALA A 425 14.30 22.57 13.88
N ALA A 426 13.77 21.33 13.85
CA ALA A 426 13.25 20.74 12.62
C ALA A 426 11.98 21.44 12.14
N TRP A 427 11.06 21.76 13.06
CA TRP A 427 9.84 22.51 12.74
C TRP A 427 10.15 23.89 12.16
N GLU A 428 11.08 24.63 12.78
CA GLU A 428 11.52 25.94 12.30
C GLU A 428 12.13 25.86 10.88
N GLN A 429 12.89 24.81 10.58
CA GLN A 429 13.40 24.60 9.21
C GLN A 429 12.28 24.29 8.21
N ILE A 430 11.30 23.47 8.61
CA ILE A 430 10.16 23.12 7.76
C ILE A 430 9.32 24.36 7.45
N THR A 431 9.02 25.18 8.46
CA THR A 431 8.07 26.29 8.32
C THR A 431 8.72 27.65 8.05
N GLY A 432 10.02 27.81 8.27
CA GLY A 432 10.73 29.08 8.08
C GLY A 432 10.77 29.55 6.61
N GLU A 433 11.27 30.76 6.39
CA GLU A 433 11.40 31.37 5.04
C GLU A 433 12.65 30.90 4.27
N GLY A 434 13.52 30.08 4.89
CA GLY A 434 14.73 29.58 4.24
C GLY A 434 14.45 28.70 3.04
N GLU A 435 15.34 28.71 2.04
CA GLU A 435 15.25 27.82 0.87
C GLU A 435 15.38 26.34 1.28
N LEU A 436 14.44 25.52 0.81
CA LEU A 436 14.47 24.07 0.93
C LEU A 436 14.42 23.46 -0.46
N THR A 437 15.24 22.44 -0.71
CA THR A 437 15.01 21.55 -1.86
C THR A 437 13.91 20.55 -1.53
N ASN A 438 13.22 20.02 -2.55
CA ASN A 438 12.17 19.01 -2.38
C ASN A 438 12.64 17.81 -1.53
N MET A 439 13.88 17.37 -1.76
CA MET A 439 14.47 16.26 -1.00
C MET A 439 14.74 16.63 0.47
N GLN A 440 15.23 17.84 0.75
CA GLN A 440 15.43 18.28 2.14
C GLN A 440 14.11 18.40 2.90
N ALA A 441 13.08 19.00 2.28
CA ALA A 441 11.74 19.10 2.86
C ALA A 441 11.19 17.71 3.21
N ARG A 442 11.28 16.77 2.26
CA ARG A 442 10.86 15.38 2.47
C ARG A 442 11.57 14.72 3.65
N TYR A 443 12.90 14.81 3.71
CA TYR A 443 13.71 14.16 4.75
C TYR A 443 13.46 14.76 6.15
N LEU A 444 13.29 16.09 6.24
CA LEU A 444 12.90 16.77 7.48
C LEU A 444 11.53 16.29 7.98
N LEU A 445 10.53 16.26 7.10
CA LEU A 445 9.16 15.85 7.47
C LEU A 445 9.10 14.38 7.88
N LEU A 446 9.82 13.49 7.17
CA LEU A 446 9.89 12.06 7.50
C LEU A 446 10.55 11.81 8.87
N GLY A 447 11.64 12.50 9.20
CA GLY A 447 12.29 12.35 10.51
C GLY A 447 11.55 13.08 11.64
N PHE A 448 10.83 14.16 11.33
CA PHE A 448 10.03 14.89 12.31
C PHE A 448 8.89 14.02 12.87
N HIS A 449 8.07 13.40 12.01
CA HIS A 449 6.91 12.58 12.38
C HIS A 449 7.22 11.11 12.70
N TYR A 450 8.37 10.84 13.32
CA TYR A 450 8.75 9.48 13.68
C TYR A 450 7.74 8.81 14.61
N ALA A 451 7.26 7.62 14.22
CA ALA A 451 6.11 6.96 14.83
C ALA A 451 6.28 6.57 16.31
N ARG A 452 7.50 6.52 16.84
CA ARG A 452 7.77 6.22 18.26
C ARG A 452 8.08 7.47 19.10
N GLN A 453 7.99 8.66 18.52
CA GLN A 453 8.22 9.95 19.18
C GLN A 453 6.93 10.81 19.18
N VAL A 454 5.77 10.16 19.26
CA VAL A 454 4.45 10.80 19.16
C VAL A 454 4.30 11.92 20.21
N ASP A 455 4.71 11.68 21.45
CA ASP A 455 4.63 12.67 22.53
C ASP A 455 5.41 13.96 22.23
N LEU A 456 6.59 13.85 21.60
CA LEU A 456 7.41 15.01 21.23
C LEU A 456 6.79 15.84 20.09
N THR A 457 5.92 15.24 19.28
CA THR A 457 5.26 15.91 18.16
C THR A 457 3.84 16.39 18.49
N ALA A 458 3.28 16.00 19.64
CA ALA A 458 1.93 16.39 20.04
C ALA A 458 1.70 17.92 20.08
N PRO A 459 2.64 18.77 20.54
CA PRO A 459 2.46 20.23 20.52
C PRO A 459 2.38 20.84 19.12
N TYR A 460 2.72 20.09 18.07
CA TYR A 460 2.75 20.56 16.69
C TYR A 460 1.50 20.15 15.90
N ALA A 461 0.63 19.31 16.47
CA ALA A 461 -0.61 18.92 15.83
C ALA A 461 -1.51 20.12 15.53
N GLU A 462 -1.62 21.06 16.47
CA GLU A 462 -2.34 22.32 16.27
C GLU A 462 -1.58 23.30 15.37
N LYS A 463 -0.25 23.36 15.54
CA LYS A 463 0.60 24.24 14.72
C LYS A 463 0.55 23.92 13.24
N PHE A 464 0.31 22.64 12.88
CA PHE A 464 0.09 22.26 11.50
C PHE A 464 -1.03 23.10 10.86
N PHE A 465 -2.20 23.17 11.51
CA PHE A 465 -3.36 23.89 11.00
C PHE A 465 -3.17 25.40 10.98
N THR A 466 -2.38 25.96 11.91
CA THR A 466 -2.07 27.41 11.89
C THR A 466 -1.09 27.81 10.79
N GLU A 467 -0.30 26.86 10.28
CA GLU A 467 0.75 27.12 9.29
C GLU A 467 0.38 26.64 7.87
N ALA A 468 -0.64 25.77 7.73
CA ALA A 468 -0.97 25.10 6.48
C ALA A 468 -1.15 26.05 5.30
N ASP A 469 -1.99 27.08 5.45
CA ASP A 469 -2.23 28.05 4.37
C ASP A 469 -0.98 28.86 4.04
N ARG A 470 -0.27 29.33 5.07
CA ARG A 470 0.96 30.13 4.88
C ARG A 470 2.03 29.34 4.15
N ILE A 471 2.24 28.07 4.50
CA ILE A 471 3.21 27.21 3.82
C ILE A 471 2.78 26.91 2.39
N TRP A 472 1.48 26.71 2.17
CA TRP A 472 0.93 26.50 0.83
C TRP A 472 1.15 27.71 -0.09
N GLU A 473 1.01 28.93 0.43
CA GLU A 473 1.27 30.16 -0.32
C GLU A 473 2.77 30.45 -0.51
N LEU A 474 3.60 30.11 0.49
CA LEU A 474 5.03 30.44 0.50
C LEU A 474 5.87 29.51 -0.38
N ARG A 475 5.51 28.23 -0.48
CA ARG A 475 6.34 27.18 -1.11
C ARG A 475 5.87 26.87 -2.52
N ASP A 476 6.76 26.29 -3.34
CA ASP A 476 6.35 25.68 -4.60
C ASP A 476 5.34 24.55 -4.38
N GLY A 477 4.63 24.18 -5.45
CA GLY A 477 3.57 23.16 -5.39
C GLY A 477 4.02 21.82 -4.81
N ASP A 478 5.24 21.37 -5.12
CA ASP A 478 5.75 20.08 -4.62
C ASP A 478 6.01 20.13 -3.10
N ILE A 479 6.72 21.15 -2.62
CA ILE A 479 7.03 21.30 -1.20
C ILE A 479 5.76 21.58 -0.39
N ALA A 480 4.84 22.39 -0.90
CA ALA A 480 3.54 22.65 -0.28
C ALA A 480 2.72 21.37 -0.12
N GLN A 481 2.63 20.55 -1.17
CA GLN A 481 1.97 19.24 -1.12
C GLN A 481 2.69 18.29 -0.15
N MET A 482 4.03 18.26 -0.14
CA MET A 482 4.79 17.47 0.82
C MET A 482 4.50 17.91 2.26
N TYR A 483 4.38 19.20 2.55
CA TYR A 483 4.01 19.67 3.88
C TYR A 483 2.59 19.22 4.24
N ALA A 484 1.62 19.39 3.35
CA ALA A 484 0.24 18.96 3.59
C ALA A 484 0.14 17.45 3.87
N VAL A 485 0.86 16.61 3.11
CA VAL A 485 0.81 15.15 3.22
C VAL A 485 1.70 14.62 4.33
N TYR A 486 2.94 15.11 4.45
CA TYR A 486 3.94 14.62 5.40
C TYR A 486 3.90 15.29 6.76
N GLY A 487 3.48 16.56 6.82
CA GLY A 487 3.33 17.36 8.04
C GLY A 487 1.99 17.19 8.75
N TYR A 488 0.97 16.64 8.08
CA TYR A 488 -0.30 16.33 8.73
C TYR A 488 -0.06 15.39 9.93
N PRO A 489 -0.66 15.65 11.11
CA PRO A 489 -0.37 14.93 12.36
C PRO A 489 -1.00 13.52 12.42
N ARG A 490 -0.77 12.68 11.40
CA ARG A 490 -1.38 11.35 11.24
C ARG A 490 -1.09 10.38 12.40
N THR A 491 0.04 10.56 13.08
CA THR A 491 0.45 9.71 14.21
C THR A 491 -0.27 10.09 15.50
N GLN A 492 -0.87 11.29 15.56
CA GLN A 492 -1.74 11.74 16.64
C GLN A 492 -3.15 11.17 16.44
N VAL A 493 -3.28 9.85 16.49
CA VAL A 493 -4.55 9.14 16.24
C VAL A 493 -5.53 9.38 17.39
N SER A 494 -6.41 10.37 17.25
CA SER A 494 -7.34 10.80 18.29
C SER A 494 -8.55 11.56 17.72
N GLU A 495 -9.65 11.59 18.47
CA GLU A 495 -10.82 12.43 18.18
C GLU A 495 -10.47 13.93 18.13
N ARG A 496 -9.46 14.37 18.90
CA ARG A 496 -8.98 15.76 18.89
C ARG A 496 -8.43 16.15 17.51
N THR A 497 -7.64 15.27 16.90
CA THR A 497 -7.06 15.51 15.57
C THR A 497 -8.15 15.64 14.50
N ILE A 498 -9.21 14.82 14.60
CA ILE A 498 -10.39 14.93 13.73
C ILE A 498 -11.07 16.28 13.95
N ALA A 499 -11.35 16.66 15.19
CA ALA A 499 -12.01 17.92 15.52
C ALA A 499 -11.22 19.15 15.05
N LEU A 500 -9.89 19.14 15.19
CA LEU A 500 -9.01 20.19 14.65
C LEU A 500 -9.09 20.26 13.13
N THR A 501 -9.08 19.10 12.46
CA THR A 501 -9.21 19.03 11.00
C THR A 501 -10.56 19.56 10.54
N ASP A 502 -11.65 19.20 11.21
CA ASP A 502 -13.01 19.66 10.88
C ASP A 502 -13.19 21.15 11.11
N ALA A 503 -12.62 21.69 12.19
CA ALA A 503 -12.63 23.12 12.44
C ALA A 503 -11.93 23.88 11.31
N TRP A 504 -10.72 23.46 10.92
CA TRP A 504 -9.98 24.04 9.80
C TRP A 504 -10.75 23.88 8.48
N LEU A 505 -11.22 22.69 8.13
CA LEU A 505 -11.99 22.44 6.90
C LEU A 505 -13.32 23.21 6.83
N SER A 506 -13.89 23.65 7.95
CA SER A 506 -15.12 24.45 7.96
C SER A 506 -14.94 25.85 7.38
N GLU A 507 -13.70 26.36 7.33
CA GLU A 507 -13.41 27.69 6.80
C GLU A 507 -13.25 27.62 5.26
N PRO A 508 -14.05 28.37 4.48
CA PRO A 508 -14.13 28.19 3.03
C PRO A 508 -12.97 28.81 2.23
N HIS A 509 -12.08 29.54 2.91
CA HIS A 509 -11.02 30.32 2.25
C HIS A 509 -9.77 29.48 1.90
N HIS A 510 -9.63 28.29 2.48
CA HIS A 510 -8.52 27.38 2.20
C HIS A 510 -8.51 26.93 0.72
N PRO A 511 -7.35 26.87 0.06
CA PRO A 511 -7.25 26.38 -1.32
C PRO A 511 -7.81 24.96 -1.49
N SER A 512 -8.63 24.72 -2.51
CA SER A 512 -9.28 23.41 -2.74
C SER A 512 -8.31 22.22 -2.77
N PRO A 513 -7.14 22.28 -3.45
CA PRO A 513 -6.18 21.19 -3.44
C PRO A 513 -5.60 20.90 -2.03
N LEU A 514 -5.33 21.94 -1.23
CA LEU A 514 -4.88 21.77 0.15
C LEU A 514 -5.97 21.14 1.02
N ARG A 515 -7.22 21.61 0.89
CA ARG A 515 -8.38 21.07 1.60
C ARG A 515 -8.53 19.57 1.37
N ARG A 516 -8.35 19.13 0.11
CA ARG A 516 -8.34 17.71 -0.26
C ARG A 516 -7.28 16.94 0.53
N LEU A 517 -6.02 17.35 0.48
CA LEU A 517 -4.91 16.64 1.14
C LEU A 517 -5.08 16.56 2.67
N VAL A 518 -5.59 17.63 3.28
CA VAL A 518 -5.88 17.67 4.72
C VAL A 518 -7.05 16.74 5.08
N ALA A 519 -8.11 16.70 4.25
CA ALA A 519 -9.23 15.77 4.42
C ALA A 519 -8.79 14.30 4.31
N GLU A 520 -7.92 13.97 3.36
CA GLU A 520 -7.33 12.63 3.23
C GLU A 520 -6.52 12.23 4.48
N GLY A 521 -5.83 13.20 5.10
CA GLY A 521 -5.16 13.01 6.39
C GLY A 521 -6.13 12.61 7.52
N LYS A 522 -7.31 13.27 7.58
CA LYS A 522 -8.38 12.91 8.52
C LYS A 522 -8.90 11.49 8.27
N ASP A 523 -9.07 11.08 7.03
CA ASP A 523 -9.54 9.72 6.70
C ASP A 523 -8.59 8.63 7.23
N ASP A 524 -7.28 8.87 7.15
CA ASP A 524 -6.29 7.96 7.73
C ASP A 524 -6.38 7.90 9.27
N VAL A 525 -6.67 9.02 9.94
CA VAL A 525 -6.87 9.05 11.41
C VAL A 525 -8.15 8.30 11.81
N ILE A 526 -9.26 8.51 11.09
CA ILE A 526 -10.52 7.77 11.31
C ILE A 526 -10.30 6.27 11.14
N ARG A 527 -9.61 5.88 10.05
CA ARG A 527 -9.26 4.49 9.80
C ARG A 527 -8.43 3.90 10.94
N ALA A 528 -7.42 4.63 11.41
CA ALA A 528 -6.58 4.19 12.52
C ALA A 528 -7.37 4.05 13.83
N LEU A 529 -8.33 4.94 14.13
CA LEU A 529 -9.22 4.80 15.28
C LEU A 529 -10.09 3.54 15.19
N ASN A 530 -10.67 3.27 14.03
CA ASN A 530 -11.49 2.07 13.79
C ASN A 530 -10.66 0.78 13.95
N ALA A 531 -9.46 0.74 13.37
CA ALA A 531 -8.56 -0.39 13.50
C ALA A 531 -8.11 -0.61 14.96
N ARG A 532 -7.78 0.46 15.70
CA ARG A 532 -7.47 0.40 17.15
C ARG A 532 -8.65 -0.10 17.97
N ALA A 533 -9.88 0.27 17.60
CA ALA A 533 -11.08 -0.21 18.26
C ALA A 533 -11.31 -1.71 18.00
N CYS A 534 -11.05 -2.19 16.78
CA CYS A 534 -11.05 -3.61 16.46
C CYS A 534 -10.00 -4.38 17.28
N ASP A 535 -8.76 -3.90 17.31
CA ASP A 535 -7.67 -4.56 18.05
C ASP A 535 -7.95 -4.66 19.56
N ARG A 536 -8.51 -3.62 20.18
CA ARG A 536 -8.88 -3.63 21.61
C ARG A 536 -9.99 -4.64 21.95
N LYS A 537 -10.92 -4.91 21.02
CA LYS A 537 -12.00 -5.89 21.25
C LYS A 537 -11.49 -7.33 21.32
N SER A 538 -10.29 -7.58 20.82
CA SER A 538 -9.62 -8.88 20.85
C SER A 538 -8.81 -9.12 22.14
N ARG A 539 -8.90 -8.22 23.14
CA ARG A 539 -8.26 -8.39 24.45
C ARG A 539 -8.92 -9.47 25.30
#